data_AF-K1UJT9-F1
#
_entry.id   AF-K1UJT9-F1
#
_cell.length_a   1.000
_cell.length_b   1.000
_cell.length_c   1.000
_cell.angle_alpha   90.00
_cell.angle_beta   90.00
_cell.angle_gamma   90.00
#
_symmetry.space_group_name_H-M   'P 1'
#
loop_
_entity.id
_entity.type
_entity.pdbx_description
1 polymer ?
#
loop_
_entity_poly.entity_id
_entity_poly.type
_entity_poly.pdbx_seq_one_letter_code
_entity_poly.pdbx_strand_id
1 'polypeptide(L)' 'MAVRKFKPVTPGTRHKIIGTFDEITTNVPEKSLVSVKKSSGGRNNTGKMTVRYIGGGHKRMYR' A
#
# COMPACT_ATOMS: atom_id res chain seq x y z
N MET A 1 9.60 -15.39 3.68
CA MET A 1 9.74 -14.18 2.83
C MET A 1 11.18 -13.72 2.75
N ALA A 2 11.80 -13.84 1.57
CA ALA A 2 13.13 -13.30 1.33
C ALA A 2 13.07 -11.79 1.03
N VAL A 3 14.23 -11.13 1.00
CA VAL A 3 14.34 -9.69 0.81
C VAL A 3 15.23 -9.42 -0.40
N ARG A 4 14.75 -8.61 -1.35
CA ARG A 4 15.49 -8.24 -2.56
C ARG A 4 15.95 -6.79 -2.49
N LYS A 5 17.27 -6.59 -2.48
CA LYS A 5 17.92 -5.28 -2.63
C LYS A 5 18.03 -4.92 -4.11
N PHE A 6 17.69 -3.69 -4.46
CA PHE A 6 17.84 -3.21 -5.84
C PHE A 6 19.31 -2.92 -6.17
N LYS A 7 19.69 -3.13 -7.44
CA LYS A 7 20.97 -2.60 -7.96
C LYS A 7 20.91 -1.07 -7.93
N PRO A 8 21.94 -0.37 -7.44
CA PRO A 8 21.93 1.07 -7.26
C PRO A 8 22.18 1.80 -8.59
N VAL A 9 21.22 1.75 -9.51
CA VAL A 9 21.31 2.41 -10.83
C VAL A 9 20.98 3.90 -10.71
N THR A 10 20.13 4.28 -9.76
CA THR A 10 19.72 5.68 -9.49
C THR A 10 19.86 6.01 -8.00
N PRO A 11 20.05 7.28 -7.60
CA PRO A 11 20.20 7.64 -6.19
C PRO A 11 19.00 7.21 -5.33
N GLY A 12 17.77 7.30 -5.86
CA GLY A 12 16.56 6.88 -5.16
C GLY A 12 16.42 5.35 -4.98
N THR A 13 17.14 4.53 -5.75
CA THR A 13 17.10 3.06 -5.62
C THR A 13 18.24 2.49 -4.76
N ARG A 14 19.23 3.32 -4.37
CA ARG A 14 20.44 2.90 -3.64
C ARG A 14 20.16 2.15 -2.33
N HIS A 15 19.19 2.63 -1.57
CA HIS A 15 18.79 2.05 -0.28
C HIS A 15 17.45 1.33 -0.37
N LYS A 16 16.88 1.17 -1.58
CA LYS A 16 15.56 0.56 -1.75
C LYS A 16 15.66 -0.95 -1.59
N ILE A 17 14.84 -1.45 -0.69
CA ILE A 17 14.71 -2.87 -0.36
C ILE A 17 13.22 -3.22 -0.43
N ILE A 18 12.87 -4.31 -1.09
CA ILE A 18 11.48 -4.80 -1.18
C ILE A 18 11.46 -6.30 -0.82
N GLY A 19 10.39 -6.78 -0.20
CA GLY A 19 10.18 -8.20 0.03
C GLY A 19 10.02 -8.97 -1.28
N THR A 20 10.47 -10.22 -1.32
CA THR A 20 10.14 -11.14 -2.41
C THR A 20 8.72 -11.68 -2.20
N PHE A 21 8.07 -12.05 -3.30
CA PHE A 21 6.68 -12.51 -3.32
C PHE A 21 6.57 -13.99 -3.70
N ASP A 22 7.60 -14.78 -3.38
CA ASP A 22 7.71 -16.19 -3.81
C ASP A 22 6.61 -17.07 -3.18
N GLU A 23 6.06 -16.64 -2.05
CA GLU A 23 4.94 -17.29 -1.34
C GLU A 23 3.56 -16.82 -1.86
N ILE A 24 3.48 -15.76 -2.66
CA ILE A 24 2.22 -15.27 -3.20
C ILE A 24 1.84 -16.13 -4.41
N THR A 25 0.81 -16.94 -4.22
CA THR A 25 0.37 -17.92 -5.23
C THR A 25 -0.45 -17.29 -6.36
N THR A 26 -1.20 -16.23 -6.08
CA THR A 26 -2.06 -15.56 -7.07
C THR A 26 -2.07 -14.05 -6.89
N ASN A 27 -2.25 -13.33 -7.99
CA ASN A 27 -2.26 -11.87 -8.01
C ASN A 27 -3.68 -11.26 -7.89
N VAL A 28 -4.72 -12.09 -8.02
CA VAL A 28 -6.12 -11.65 -8.04
C VAL A 28 -6.83 -12.17 -6.78
N PRO A 29 -7.46 -11.30 -5.98
CA PRO A 29 -8.23 -11.71 -4.82
C PRO A 29 -9.59 -12.31 -5.23
N GLU A 30 -10.14 -13.15 -4.36
CA GLU A 30 -11.47 -13.74 -4.54
C GLU A 30 -12.56 -12.66 -4.58
N LYS A 31 -13.38 -12.64 -5.64
CA LYS A 31 -14.26 -11.50 -5.96
C LYS A 31 -15.34 -11.28 -4.91
N SER A 32 -15.86 -12.36 -4.32
CA SER A 32 -16.94 -12.31 -3.31
C SER A 32 -16.48 -11.69 -1.97
N LEU A 33 -15.19 -11.74 -1.67
CA LEU A 33 -14.62 -11.29 -0.40
C LEU A 33 -14.04 -9.86 -0.47
N VAL A 34 -14.22 -9.18 -1.61
CA VAL A 34 -13.64 -7.84 -1.83
C VAL A 34 -14.72 -6.77 -1.66
N SER A 35 -14.42 -5.74 -0.87
CA SER A 35 -15.32 -4.59 -0.68
C SER A 35 -14.60 -3.25 -0.87
N VAL A 36 -15.37 -2.17 -1.09
CA VAL A 36 -14.81 -0.84 -1.35
C VAL A 36 -14.28 -0.23 -0.07
N LYS A 37 -12.98 0.07 -0.03
CA LYS A 37 -12.37 0.83 1.07
C LYS A 37 -12.32 2.32 0.74
N LYS A 38 -13.07 3.14 1.47
CA LYS A 38 -13.00 4.60 1.36
C LYS A 38 -11.79 5.12 2.17
N SER A 39 -11.03 6.05 1.60
CA SER A 39 -9.97 6.76 2.31
C SER A 39 -10.55 7.97 3.03
N SER A 40 -10.24 8.15 4.31
CA SER A 40 -10.69 9.30 5.10
C SER A 40 -9.82 10.55 4.93
N GLY A 41 -8.58 10.40 4.41
CA GLY A 41 -7.63 11.50 4.30
C GLY A 41 -7.37 12.23 5.62
N GLY A 42 -7.42 11.50 6.75
CA GLY A 42 -7.18 12.05 8.09
C GLY A 42 -8.33 12.90 8.66
N ARG A 43 -9.50 12.90 8.00
CA ARG A 43 -10.67 13.69 8.40
C ARG A 43 -11.74 12.85 9.10
N ASN A 44 -12.47 13.48 10.02
CA ASN A 44 -13.62 12.88 10.71
C ASN A 44 -14.95 13.17 9.98
N ASN A 45 -16.07 12.77 10.60
CA ASN A 45 -17.44 12.97 10.08
C ASN A 45 -17.85 14.45 9.93
N THR A 46 -17.21 15.38 10.65
CA THR A 46 -17.43 16.83 10.50
C THR A 46 -16.49 17.48 9.48
N GLY A 47 -15.67 16.68 8.79
CA GLY A 47 -14.71 17.15 7.79
C GLY A 47 -13.44 17.77 8.38
N LYS A 48 -13.32 17.86 9.71
CA LYS A 48 -12.14 18.39 10.39
C LYS A 48 -10.99 17.38 10.31
N MET A 49 -9.78 17.89 10.09
CA MET A 49 -8.57 17.07 10.15
C MET A 49 -8.27 16.73 11.62
N THR A 50 -8.45 15.46 11.98
CA THR A 50 -8.17 14.96 13.33
C THR A 50 -6.81 14.28 13.41
N VAL A 51 -6.31 13.76 12.29
CA VAL A 51 -4.99 13.12 12.21
C VAL A 51 -4.19 13.72 11.06
N ARG A 52 -2.99 14.21 11.38
CA ARG A 52 -2.05 14.78 10.40
C ARG A 52 -1.31 13.68 9.64
N TYR A 53 -0.75 14.04 8.49
CA TYR A 53 0.06 13.16 7.62
C TYR A 53 -0.67 11.92 7.06
N ILE A 54 -2.01 11.92 7.08
CA ILE A 54 -2.84 10.91 6.42
C ILE A 54 -3.53 11.56 5.22
N GLY A 55 -3.20 11.11 4.01
CA GLY A 55 -3.77 11.62 2.76
C GLY A 55 -2.99 11.13 1.54
N GLY A 56 -3.67 11.04 0.39
CA GLY A 56 -3.09 10.48 -0.83
C GLY A 56 -3.00 8.95 -0.81
N GLY A 57 -1.97 8.40 -1.44
CA GLY A 57 -1.76 6.96 -1.62
C GLY A 57 -2.59 6.36 -2.76
N HIS A 58 -2.20 5.17 -3.22
CA HIS A 58 -2.91 4.44 -4.26
C HIS A 58 -4.23 3.87 -3.73
N LYS A 59 -5.29 3.88 -4.55
CA LYS A 59 -6.60 3.30 -4.20
C LYS A 59 -6.46 1.81 -3.84
N ARG A 60 -7.16 1.37 -2.79
CA ARG A 60 -7.15 -0.02 -2.33
C ARG A 60 -8.58 -0.52 -2.15
N MET A 61 -8.78 -1.81 -2.37
CA MET A 61 -9.98 -2.50 -1.93
C MET A 61 -9.73 -3.11 -0.55
N TYR A 62 -10.79 -3.29 0.22
CA TYR A 62 -10.75 -4.06 1.45
C TYR A 62 -10.95 -5.53 1.13
N ARG A 63 -10.23 -6.39 1.85
CA ARG A 63 -10.29 -7.85 1.81
C ARG A 63 -10.16 -8.34 3.24
#